data_AF-A0A3M1YMI1-F1
#
_entry.id   AF-A0A3M1YMI1-F1
#
_cell.length_a   1.000
_cell.length_b   1.000
_cell.length_c   1.000
_cell.angle_alpha   90.00
_cell.angle_beta   90.00
_cell.angle_gamma   90.00
#
_symmetry.space_group_name_H-M   'P 1'
#
loop_
_entity.id
_entity.type
_entity.pdbx_description
1 polymer ?
#
loop_
_entity_poly.entity_id
_entity_poly.type
_entity_poly.pdbx_seq_one_letter_code
_entity_poly.pdbx_strand_id
1 'polypeptide(L)' 'MNKALLFVLIILAPYVTATTVFEQVALLGCTFHHQNGATGKLYFHEMMGSGVALFDYDNDGDLDLYFVQ' A
#
# COMPACT_ATOMS: atom_id res chain seq x y z
N MET A 1 24.68 -20.48 24.80
CA MET A 1 24.55 -19.65 23.57
C MET A 1 24.57 -18.19 23.96
N ASN A 2 25.63 -17.53 23.52
CA ASN A 2 26.15 -16.22 23.87
C ASN A 2 25.35 -15.10 23.19
N LYS A 3 24.66 -14.28 23.99
CA LYS A 3 23.87 -13.10 23.57
C LYS A 3 24.65 -12.10 22.69
N ALA A 4 25.98 -12.10 22.81
CA ALA A 4 26.88 -11.30 21.97
C ALA A 4 26.80 -11.67 20.46
N LEU A 5 26.51 -12.93 20.13
CA LEU A 5 26.40 -13.37 18.74
C LEU A 5 25.11 -12.85 18.07
N LEU A 6 24.03 -12.73 18.85
CA LEU A 6 22.73 -12.23 18.37
C LEU A 6 22.78 -10.72 18.06
N PHE A 7 23.59 -9.96 18.80
CA PHE A 7 23.72 -8.51 18.62
C PHE A 7 24.55 -8.11 17.40
N VAL A 8 25.55 -8.93 17.04
CA VAL A 8 26.41 -8.67 15.87
C VAL A 8 25.69 -8.95 14.55
N LEU A 9 24.74 -9.88 14.53
CA LEU A 9 23.99 -10.23 13.31
C LEU A 9 23.06 -9.10 12.84
N ILE A 10 22.57 -8.26 13.77
CA ILE A 10 21.66 -7.13 13.46
C ILE A 10 22.42 -5.99 12.73
N ILE A 11 23.73 -5.88 12.92
CA ILE A 11 24.56 -4.78 12.37
C ILE A 11 24.98 -5.06 10.91
N LEU A 12 24.89 -6.30 10.44
CA LEU A 12 25.24 -6.73 9.08
C LEU A 12 24.02 -6.91 8.16
N ALA A 13 22.81 -6.64 8.64
CA ALA A 13 21.65 -6.55 7.76
C ALA A 13 21.90 -5.40 6.77
N PRO A 14 21.84 -5.63 5.45
CA PRO A 14 21.97 -4.54 4.49
C PRO A 14 20.93 -3.49 4.85
N TYR A 15 21.39 -2.27 5.16
CA TYR A 15 20.52 -1.12 5.22
C TYR A 15 19.99 -0.92 3.80
N VAL A 16 18.79 -1.46 3.53
CA VAL A 16 18.08 -1.22 2.28
C VAL A 16 17.93 0.29 2.18
N THR A 17 18.77 0.89 1.34
CA THR A 17 18.71 2.30 1.02
C THR A 17 17.60 2.43 0.00
N ALA A 18 16.35 2.28 0.46
CA ALA A 18 15.17 2.55 -0.34
C ALA A 18 15.19 4.05 -0.66
N THR A 19 15.82 4.40 -1.79
CA THR A 19 15.77 5.74 -2.35
C THR A 19 14.44 5.87 -3.08
N THR A 20 13.33 5.88 -2.34
CA THR A 20 12.01 6.14 -2.93
C THR A 20 11.83 7.64 -3.04
N VAL A 21 12.33 8.20 -4.14
CA VAL A 21 11.87 9.49 -4.64
C VAL A 21 10.50 9.24 -5.26
N PHE A 22 9.49 10.00 -4.81
CA PHE A 22 8.11 9.97 -5.31
C PHE A 22 8.02 9.53 -6.78
N GLU A 23 7.50 8.32 -7.04
CA GLU A 23 7.22 7.85 -8.40
C GLU A 23 5.79 8.18 -8.78
N GLN A 24 5.60 8.72 -9.99
CA GLN A 24 4.29 9.11 -10.47
C GLN A 24 3.49 7.88 -10.90
N VAL A 25 2.73 7.30 -9.97
CA VAL A 25 1.95 6.07 -10.15
C VAL A 25 0.91 6.16 -11.29
N ALA A 26 0.43 7.36 -11.61
CA ALA A 26 -0.48 7.57 -12.75
C ALA A 26 0.13 7.15 -14.10
N LEU A 27 1.46 7.22 -14.26
CA LEU A 27 2.15 6.78 -15.47
C LEU A 27 2.20 5.25 -15.61
N LEU A 28 1.93 4.51 -14.53
CA LEU A 28 1.92 3.04 -14.49
C LEU A 28 0.55 2.45 -14.89
N GLY A 29 -0.40 3.30 -15.31
CA GLY A 29 -1.72 2.86 -15.76
C GLY A 29 -2.71 2.52 -14.64
N CYS A 30 -2.42 2.91 -13.40
CA CYS A 30 -3.34 2.73 -12.29
C CYS A 30 -4.48 3.75 -12.35
N THR A 31 -5.65 3.33 -12.86
CA THR A 31 -6.87 4.13 -12.90
C THR A 31 -7.96 3.49 -12.04
N PHE A 32 -8.23 4.07 -10.88
CA PHE A 32 -9.33 3.63 -10.01
C PHE A 32 -10.53 4.59 -10.11
N HIS A 33 -11.73 4.04 -10.32
CA HIS A 33 -12.97 4.81 -10.41
C HIS A 33 -13.99 4.28 -9.41
N HIS A 34 -14.28 5.08 -8.37
CA HIS A 34 -15.37 4.77 -7.46
C HIS A 34 -16.74 4.97 -8.14
N GLN A 35 -17.62 3.99 -8.04
CA GLN A 35 -18.98 4.03 -8.60
C GLN A 35 -20.03 3.84 -7.51
N ASN A 36 -20.70 4.92 -7.13
CA ASN A 36 -21.71 4.97 -6.06
C ASN A 36 -23.09 4.39 -6.45
N GLY A 37 -23.15 3.52 -7.47
CA GLY A 37 -24.38 2.83 -7.89
C GLY A 37 -25.59 3.70 -8.23
N ALA A 38 -25.42 5.00 -8.46
CA ALA A 38 -26.54 5.93 -8.61
C ALA A 38 -27.38 5.62 -9.87
N THR A 39 -28.68 5.36 -9.69
CA THR A 39 -29.61 5.02 -10.79
C THR A 39 -30.67 6.10 -11.05
N GLY A 40 -30.59 7.25 -10.37
CA GLY A 40 -31.60 8.32 -10.43
C GLY A 40 -32.88 8.04 -9.63
N LYS A 41 -32.99 6.85 -9.03
CA LYS A 41 -34.06 6.50 -8.09
C LYS A 41 -33.68 6.93 -6.67
N LEU A 42 -34.69 7.26 -5.87
CA LEU A 42 -34.51 7.67 -4.47
C LEU A 42 -34.41 6.44 -3.56
N TYR A 43 -33.21 5.89 -3.43
CA TYR A 43 -32.88 4.85 -2.46
C TYR A 43 -32.27 5.45 -1.18
N PHE A 44 -32.06 4.62 -0.17
CA PHE A 44 -31.25 5.01 1.00
C PHE A 44 -29.86 5.47 0.55
N HIS A 45 -29.32 6.48 1.24
CA HIS A 45 -27.98 7.00 0.96
C HIS A 45 -26.93 5.90 1.14
N GLU A 46 -26.03 5.79 0.18
CA GLU A 46 -24.77 5.08 0.37
C GLU A 46 -23.89 5.93 1.28
N MET A 47 -23.74 5.49 2.53
CA MET A 47 -22.92 6.18 3.54
C MET A 47 -21.47 5.68 3.56
N MET A 48 -21.21 4.54 2.93
CA MET A 48 -19.88 3.92 2.87
C MET A 48 -19.20 4.38 1.59
N GLY A 49 -18.11 5.12 1.73
CA GLY A 49 -17.27 5.52 0.58
C GLY A 49 -16.25 4.43 0.22
N SER A 50 -15.58 4.63 -0.92
CA SER A 50 -14.39 3.85 -1.28
C SER A 50 -13.14 4.33 -0.53
N GLY A 51 -12.11 3.49 -0.46
CA GLY A 51 -10.81 3.81 0.12
C GLY A 51 -9.66 3.16 -0.64
N VAL A 52 -8.45 3.68 -0.37
CA VAL A 52 -7.19 3.12 -0.85
C VAL A 52 -6.19 3.04 0.31
N ALA A 53 -5.41 1.96 0.37
CA ALA A 53 -4.29 1.80 1.27
C ALA A 53 -3.02 1.49 0.48
N LEU A 54 -1.88 1.94 1.01
CA LEU A 54 -0.54 1.58 0.53
C LEU A 54 0.13 0.70 1.58
N PHE A 55 0.55 -0.51 1.21
CA PHE A 55 1.31 -1.41 2.06
C PHE A 55 2.03 -2.47 1.23
N ASP A 56 3.14 -2.99 1.73
CA ASP A 56 3.91 -4.07 1.10
C ASP A 56 3.26 -5.42 1.45
N TYR A 57 2.52 -6.02 0.51
CA TYR A 57 1.75 -7.25 0.74
C TYR A 57 2.61 -8.50 0.62
N ASP A 58 3.54 -8.55 -0.32
CA ASP A 58 4.34 -9.74 -0.62
C ASP A 58 5.77 -9.72 -0.05
N ASN A 59 6.16 -8.62 0.59
CA ASN A 59 7.47 -8.36 1.20
C ASN A 59 8.61 -8.24 0.19
N ASP A 60 8.35 -7.74 -1.01
CA ASP A 60 9.38 -7.44 -2.00
C ASP A 60 10.05 -6.07 -1.81
N GLY A 61 9.49 -5.25 -0.91
CA GLY A 61 10.00 -3.93 -0.53
C GLY A 61 9.37 -2.77 -1.31
N ASP A 62 8.49 -3.04 -2.27
CA ASP A 62 7.68 -2.04 -2.96
C ASP A 62 6.31 -1.88 -2.27
N LEU A 63 5.70 -0.69 -2.39
CA LEU A 63 4.37 -0.46 -1.81
C LEU A 63 3.27 -0.85 -2.80
N ASP A 64 2.41 -1.77 -2.40
CA ASP A 64 1.23 -2.17 -3.17
C ASP A 64 0.03 -1.26 -2.91
N LEU A 65 -0.84 -1.16 -3.91
CA LEU A 65 -2.13 -0.47 -3.82
C LEU A 65 -3.25 -1.46 -3.52
N TYR A 66 -4.01 -1.18 -2.47
CA TYR A 66 -5.23 -1.91 -2.12
C TYR A 66 -6.44 -0.98 -2.15
N PHE A 67 -7.38 -1.24 -3.07
CA PHE A 67 -8.63 -0.49 -3.22
C PHE A 67 -9.80 -1.23 -2.59
N VAL A 68 -10.69 -0.50 -1.93
CA VAL A 68 -11.92 -1.02 -1.32
C VAL A 68 -13.11 -0.24 -1.87
N GLN A 69 -14.16 -0.95 -2.27
CA GLN A 69 -15.46 -0.42 -2.68
C GLN A 69 -16.57 -1.41 -2.33
#